data_AF-A0A1G0Z5S1-F1
#
_entry.id   AF-A0A1G0Z5S1-F1
#
_cell.length_a   1.000
_cell.length_b   1.000
_cell.length_c   1.000
_cell.angle_alpha   90.00
_cell.angle_beta   90.00
_cell.angle_gamma   90.00
#
_symmetry.space_group_name_H-M   'P 1'
#
loop_
_entity.id
_entity.type
_entity.pdbx_description
1 polymer ?
#
loop_
_entity_poly.entity_id
_entity_poly.type
_entity_poly.pdbx_seq_one_letter_code
_entity_poly.pdbx_strand_id
1 'polypeptide(L)'
;MKQSINNFLKSSAFKKRKGLSNFFFKMKNGQDVCIAYLGGSITLAEGWRVKTFEWFQKKYPSCRMKQINAGIGGTGSDLGIFRLEDEVLQYDPDLIFVEFAANDTAVKASDSSETETVYAAMEGIVRKIWLKNPSTDICFIYTVNTPMAECLRSGKPCWTADIMENIAVHYGIPSINVGIEIINQELAGKLVYRVERDSEEEKKIRETGKMIFSYDGVHPTLDDGHNIYTEIITSCISEMENSRNQFEHILKSPLSPNPWENVEIISPDNLNLSPEWETVTWEDEGFKFENSKKFKKYFKADKAGANIKFKFKGTGFGIYCVFGLNSGQLEISIDNDKPFKVPLFDRYGHKYRIHYSLLKTKLPDTEHSAIIRLDSEEPDRVKLLGKPLEDPEKYKGPLAYLIGLLLLGKLNAR
;
A
#
# COMPACT_ATOMS: atom_id res chain seq x y z
N MET A 1 2.70 -19.79 34.78
CA MET A 1 1.54 -19.50 33.92
C MET A 1 1.65 -18.17 33.15
N LYS A 2 1.85 -16.99 33.77
CA LYS A 2 2.00 -15.72 33.02
C LYS A 2 3.17 -15.71 32.03
N GLN A 3 4.30 -16.30 32.40
CA GLN A 3 5.49 -16.38 31.53
C GLN A 3 5.36 -17.42 30.40
N SER A 4 4.58 -18.49 30.61
CA SER A 4 4.30 -19.50 29.56
C SER A 4 3.24 -19.02 28.57
N ILE A 5 2.28 -18.18 29.01
CA ILE A 5 1.31 -17.51 28.13
C ILE A 5 2.01 -16.44 27.28
N ASN A 6 2.89 -15.61 27.86
CA ASN A 6 3.70 -14.66 27.07
C ASN A 6 4.57 -15.35 26.01
N ASN A 7 5.14 -16.52 26.32
CA ASN A 7 5.94 -17.29 25.35
C ASN A 7 5.08 -17.98 24.28
N PHE A 8 3.88 -18.45 24.61
CA PHE A 8 2.93 -19.03 23.64
C PHE A 8 2.38 -17.96 22.68
N LEU A 9 2.05 -16.77 23.20
CA LEU A 9 1.51 -15.64 22.42
C LEU A 9 2.58 -14.95 21.54
N LYS A 10 3.83 -14.82 22.03
CA LYS A 10 4.96 -14.43 21.18
C LYS A 10 5.18 -15.41 20.02
N SER A 11 4.95 -16.71 20.25
CA SER A 11 5.13 -17.74 19.21
C SER A 11 4.10 -17.69 18.09
N SER A 12 2.91 -17.10 18.32
CA SER A 12 1.88 -16.91 17.28
C SER A 12 2.00 -15.56 16.57
N ALA A 13 2.32 -14.47 17.29
CA ALA A 13 2.44 -13.12 16.73
C ALA A 13 3.75 -12.87 15.97
N PHE A 14 4.82 -13.60 16.25
CA PHE A 14 6.12 -13.41 15.61
C PHE A 14 6.67 -14.70 15.02
N LYS A 15 7.05 -14.65 13.74
CA LYS A 15 7.74 -15.73 13.04
C LYS A 15 9.09 -15.23 12.56
N LYS A 16 10.16 -15.61 13.28
CA LYS A 16 11.54 -15.18 12.98
C LYS A 16 12.05 -15.61 11.60
N ARG A 17 11.78 -16.84 11.18
CA ARG A 17 12.33 -17.45 9.94
C ARG A 17 13.83 -17.19 9.77
N LYS A 18 14.27 -16.67 8.63
CA LYS A 18 15.68 -16.32 8.36
C LYS A 18 16.14 -15.03 9.05
N GLY A 19 15.22 -14.28 9.65
CA GLY A 19 15.49 -13.02 10.35
C GLY A 19 15.99 -11.90 9.43
N LEU A 20 16.63 -10.91 10.03
CA LEU A 20 17.17 -9.71 9.36
C LEU A 20 18.71 -9.71 9.41
N SER A 21 19.30 -10.79 8.90
CA SER A 21 20.70 -11.11 9.15
C SER A 21 21.66 -10.17 8.42
N ASN A 22 21.36 -9.76 7.18
CA ASN A 22 22.20 -8.85 6.41
C ASN A 22 22.17 -7.45 7.01
N PHE A 23 20.99 -6.96 7.35
CA PHE A 23 20.77 -5.68 7.99
C PHE A 23 21.52 -5.60 9.33
N PHE A 24 21.36 -6.59 10.22
CA PHE A 24 22.05 -6.59 11.51
C PHE A 24 23.55 -6.79 11.39
N PHE A 25 24.03 -7.48 10.36
CA PHE A 25 25.46 -7.53 10.09
C PHE A 25 26.01 -6.13 9.80
N LYS A 26 25.36 -5.36 8.91
CA LYS A 26 25.78 -3.97 8.61
C LYS A 26 25.76 -3.09 9.85
N MET A 27 24.66 -3.12 10.60
CA MET A 27 24.47 -2.34 11.82
C MET A 27 25.54 -2.63 12.89
N LYS A 28 25.87 -3.89 13.13
CA LYS A 28 26.90 -4.26 14.13
C LYS A 28 28.32 -3.83 13.72
N ASN A 29 28.56 -3.67 12.43
CA ASN A 29 29.84 -3.21 11.90
C ASN A 29 29.87 -1.68 11.72
N GLY A 30 28.86 -0.95 12.21
CA GLY A 30 28.82 0.51 12.14
C GLY A 30 28.63 1.06 10.72
N GLN A 31 28.12 0.26 9.80
CA GLN A 31 27.93 0.68 8.41
C GLN A 31 26.68 1.56 8.26
N ASP A 32 26.70 2.45 7.26
CA ASP A 32 25.53 3.21 6.86
C ASP A 32 24.42 2.25 6.43
N VAL A 33 23.18 2.50 6.89
CA VAL A 33 22.01 1.72 6.48
C VAL A 33 20.84 2.57 6.02
N CYS A 34 20.06 2.03 5.11
CA CYS A 34 18.80 2.60 4.65
C CYS A 34 17.63 1.66 5.00
N ILE A 35 16.64 2.20 5.70
CA ILE A 35 15.44 1.48 6.14
C ILE A 35 14.23 2.06 5.42
N ALA A 36 13.52 1.23 4.66
CA ALA A 36 12.30 1.62 3.98
C ALA A 36 11.05 1.04 4.65
N TYR A 37 9.98 1.80 4.59
CA TYR A 37 8.67 1.45 5.12
C TYR A 37 7.65 1.58 4.00
N LEU A 38 7.26 0.44 3.44
CA LEU A 38 6.32 0.33 2.32
C LEU A 38 4.96 -0.12 2.84
N GLY A 39 3.95 0.73 2.73
CA GLY A 39 2.61 0.35 3.17
C GLY A 39 1.52 1.37 2.93
N GLY A 40 0.43 1.23 3.67
CA GLY A 40 -0.76 2.09 3.59
C GLY A 40 -0.70 3.34 4.48
N SER A 41 -1.87 3.84 4.88
CA SER A 41 -2.01 5.02 5.77
C SER A 41 -1.42 4.81 7.16
N ILE A 42 -1.48 3.59 7.70
CA ILE A 42 -0.91 3.26 9.01
C ILE A 42 0.63 3.40 8.98
N THR A 43 1.25 3.08 7.85
CA THR A 43 2.68 3.28 7.60
C THR A 43 3.04 4.74 7.31
N LEU A 44 2.16 5.48 6.61
CA LEU A 44 2.34 6.91 6.33
C LEU A 44 2.41 7.76 7.60
N ALA A 45 1.58 7.44 8.61
CA ALA A 45 1.49 8.17 9.86
C ALA A 45 2.84 8.37 10.56
N GLU A 46 2.97 9.47 11.32
CA GLU A 46 4.11 9.74 12.22
C GLU A 46 4.03 8.88 13.50
N GLY A 47 3.87 7.57 13.30
CA GLY A 47 3.59 6.58 14.34
C GLY A 47 4.69 5.52 14.41
N TRP A 48 4.29 4.25 14.30
CA TRP A 48 5.17 3.09 14.50
C TRP A 48 6.43 3.12 13.64
N ARG A 49 6.33 3.61 12.39
CA ARG A 49 7.47 3.78 11.49
C ARG A 49 8.53 4.69 12.11
N VAL A 50 8.14 5.91 12.48
CA VAL A 50 9.04 6.91 13.06
C VAL A 50 9.63 6.40 14.37
N LYS A 51 8.78 5.86 15.24
CA LYS A 51 9.17 5.37 16.57
C LYS A 51 10.12 4.16 16.49
N THR A 52 9.92 3.26 15.54
CA THR A 52 10.85 2.12 15.30
C THR A 52 12.18 2.60 14.71
N PHE A 53 12.16 3.59 13.82
CA PHE A 53 13.39 4.20 13.28
C PHE A 53 14.19 4.90 14.38
N GLU A 54 13.54 5.72 15.22
CA GLU A 54 14.15 6.36 16.38
C GLU A 54 14.72 5.33 17.38
N TRP A 55 14.03 4.22 17.58
CA TRP A 55 14.55 3.11 18.38
C TRP A 55 15.84 2.53 17.81
N PHE A 56 15.94 2.33 16.49
CA PHE A 56 17.18 1.92 15.86
C PHE A 56 18.29 2.95 16.07
N GLN A 57 18.02 4.24 15.84
CA GLN A 57 19.00 5.31 16.03
C GLN A 57 19.53 5.37 17.47
N LYS A 58 18.64 5.22 18.46
CA LYS A 58 19.01 5.20 19.87
C LYS A 58 19.85 3.98 20.22
N LYS A 59 19.52 2.81 19.66
CA LYS A 59 20.19 1.54 19.98
C LYS A 59 21.55 1.39 19.27
N TYR A 60 21.70 1.96 18.08
CA TYR A 60 22.91 1.87 17.26
C TYR A 60 23.43 3.26 16.85
N PRO A 61 23.86 4.09 17.82
CA PRO A 61 24.24 5.48 17.56
C PRO A 61 25.48 5.65 16.67
N SER A 62 26.26 4.58 16.48
CA SER A 62 27.42 4.55 15.59
C SER A 62 27.08 4.39 14.11
N CYS A 63 25.86 4.01 13.77
CA CYS A 63 25.44 3.81 12.38
C CYS A 63 24.73 5.07 11.87
N ARG A 64 25.13 5.58 10.71
CA ARG A 64 24.32 6.58 10.02
C ARG A 64 23.13 5.88 9.37
N MET A 65 21.93 6.39 9.64
CA MET A 65 20.70 5.78 9.12
C MET A 65 19.92 6.75 8.27
N LYS A 66 19.32 6.24 7.19
CA LYS A 66 18.32 6.94 6.39
C LYS A 66 17.00 6.18 6.46
N GLN A 67 15.91 6.94 6.54
CA GLN A 67 14.56 6.39 6.48
C GLN A 67 13.90 6.76 5.15
N ILE A 68 13.18 5.82 4.55
CA ILE A 68 12.27 6.05 3.43
C ILE A 68 10.84 5.82 3.90
N ASN A 69 10.03 6.87 3.84
CA ASN A 69 8.58 6.76 4.02
C ASN A 69 7.93 6.52 2.65
N ALA A 70 7.54 5.26 2.39
CA ALA A 70 6.77 4.86 1.22
C ALA A 70 5.35 4.41 1.65
N GLY A 71 4.74 5.16 2.58
CA GLY A 71 3.32 5.03 2.93
C GLY A 71 2.43 5.86 1.97
N ILE A 72 1.33 5.28 1.49
CA ILE A 72 0.26 6.03 0.80
C ILE A 72 -1.09 5.62 1.38
N GLY A 73 -1.90 6.59 1.78
CA GLY A 73 -3.20 6.31 2.40
C GLY A 73 -4.17 5.59 1.46
N GLY A 74 -4.83 4.56 1.98
CA GLY A 74 -5.91 3.86 1.27
C GLY A 74 -5.48 3.00 0.08
N THR A 75 -4.19 2.62 -0.02
CA THR A 75 -3.67 1.81 -1.14
C THR A 75 -3.18 0.46 -0.68
N GLY A 76 -3.44 -0.58 -1.47
CA GLY A 76 -2.99 -1.95 -1.24
C GLY A 76 -1.63 -2.28 -1.86
N SER A 77 -1.27 -3.55 -1.78
CA SER A 77 -0.07 -4.11 -2.41
C SER A 77 -0.11 -3.99 -3.93
N ASP A 78 -1.31 -4.01 -4.51
CA ASP A 78 -1.63 -3.86 -5.92
C ASP A 78 -1.16 -2.53 -6.52
N LEU A 79 -1.19 -1.41 -5.79
CA LEU A 79 -0.47 -0.19 -6.19
C LEU A 79 0.97 -0.17 -5.67
N GLY A 80 1.21 -0.74 -4.48
CA GLY A 80 2.51 -0.81 -3.82
C GLY A 80 3.63 -1.34 -4.72
N ILE A 81 3.33 -2.36 -5.51
CA ILE A 81 4.28 -2.98 -6.45
C ILE A 81 4.67 -2.07 -7.62
N PHE A 82 3.75 -1.26 -8.16
CA PHE A 82 4.06 -0.32 -9.24
C PHE A 82 5.02 0.79 -8.79
N ARG A 83 4.78 1.33 -7.60
CA ARG A 83 5.58 2.44 -7.05
C ARG A 83 6.88 1.99 -6.37
N LEU A 84 7.09 0.68 -6.22
CA LEU A 84 8.22 0.12 -5.47
C LEU A 84 9.57 0.57 -6.01
N GLU A 85 9.75 0.63 -7.34
CA GLU A 85 11.03 1.03 -7.94
C GLU A 85 11.37 2.48 -7.57
N ASP A 86 10.46 3.39 -7.89
CA ASP A 86 10.66 4.83 -7.73
C ASP A 86 10.61 5.30 -6.27
N GLU A 87 9.89 4.60 -5.40
CA GLU A 87 9.75 5.08 -4.02
C GLU A 87 10.71 4.41 -3.05
N VAL A 88 11.24 3.25 -3.40
CA VAL A 88 12.02 2.42 -2.48
C VAL A 88 13.31 1.91 -3.12
N LEU A 89 13.24 1.15 -4.21
CA LEU A 89 14.40 0.41 -4.72
C LEU A 89 15.47 1.31 -5.34
N GLN A 90 15.11 2.48 -5.88
CA GLN A 90 16.10 3.42 -6.40
C GLN A 90 17.07 3.96 -5.32
N TYR A 91 16.75 3.76 -4.03
CA TYR A 91 17.55 4.21 -2.90
C TYR A 91 18.37 3.10 -2.23
N ASP A 92 18.37 1.89 -2.79
CA ASP A 92 19.13 0.71 -2.31
C ASP A 92 18.95 0.42 -0.80
N PRO A 93 17.72 0.10 -0.34
CA PRO A 93 17.45 -0.15 1.07
C PRO A 93 18.08 -1.48 1.55
N ASP A 94 18.55 -1.47 2.80
CA ASP A 94 19.08 -2.65 3.49
C ASP A 94 17.98 -3.47 4.17
N LEU A 95 16.92 -2.77 4.59
CA LEU A 95 15.74 -3.35 5.25
C LEU A 95 14.48 -2.69 4.70
N ILE A 96 13.51 -3.50 4.31
CA ILE A 96 12.17 -3.03 3.92
C ILE A 96 11.13 -3.67 4.82
N PHE A 97 10.41 -2.84 5.59
CA PHE A 97 9.16 -3.25 6.21
C PHE A 97 8.03 -3.15 5.17
N VAL A 98 7.28 -4.23 4.99
CA VAL A 98 6.14 -4.29 4.05
C VAL A 98 4.84 -4.54 4.83
N GLU A 99 3.87 -3.66 4.63
CA GLU A 99 2.63 -3.61 5.42
C GLU A 99 1.43 -3.27 4.52
N PHE A 100 0.67 -4.30 4.13
CA PHE A 100 -0.53 -4.13 3.30
C PHE A 100 -1.74 -4.95 3.75
N ALA A 101 -1.62 -5.82 4.76
CA ALA A 101 -2.69 -6.74 5.15
C ALA A 101 -4.03 -6.02 5.42
N ALA A 102 -4.00 -4.92 6.18
CA ALA A 102 -5.20 -4.13 6.48
C ALA A 102 -5.79 -3.44 5.24
N ASN A 103 -4.95 -2.99 4.31
CA ASN A 103 -5.39 -2.33 3.09
C ASN A 103 -5.99 -3.32 2.09
N ASP A 104 -5.32 -4.45 1.87
CA ASP A 104 -5.78 -5.49 0.96
C ASP A 104 -7.10 -6.13 1.45
N THR A 105 -7.36 -6.11 2.77
CA THR A 105 -8.62 -6.62 3.34
C THR A 105 -9.81 -5.74 3.04
N ALA A 106 -9.60 -4.46 2.71
CA ALA A 106 -10.68 -3.56 2.31
C ALA A 106 -11.30 -3.94 0.96
N VAL A 107 -10.63 -4.83 0.22
CA VAL A 107 -11.13 -5.45 -1.00
C VAL A 107 -12.01 -6.65 -0.64
N LYS A 108 -13.18 -6.78 -1.26
CA LYS A 108 -14.13 -7.86 -0.93
C LYS A 108 -13.59 -9.22 -1.42
N ALA A 109 -13.18 -10.07 -0.48
CA ALA A 109 -12.68 -11.43 -0.73
C ALA A 109 -13.69 -12.39 -1.43
N SER A 110 -14.92 -11.96 -1.70
CA SER A 110 -15.92 -12.79 -2.40
C SER A 110 -15.58 -13.04 -3.87
N ASP A 111 -14.58 -12.34 -4.41
CA ASP A 111 -14.11 -12.54 -5.78
C ASP A 111 -12.71 -13.18 -5.78
N SER A 112 -12.61 -14.38 -6.34
CA SER A 112 -11.34 -15.11 -6.52
C SER A 112 -10.26 -14.31 -7.25
N SER A 113 -10.66 -13.36 -8.11
CA SER A 113 -9.73 -12.51 -8.84
C SER A 113 -8.97 -11.53 -7.96
N GLU A 114 -9.56 -11.12 -6.83
CA GLU A 114 -8.94 -10.20 -5.87
C GLU A 114 -7.87 -10.94 -5.05
N THR A 115 -8.15 -12.19 -4.67
CA THR A 115 -7.17 -13.05 -3.98
C THR A 115 -5.94 -13.29 -4.86
N GLU A 116 -6.14 -13.58 -6.14
CA GLU A 116 -5.03 -13.76 -7.10
C GLU A 116 -4.22 -12.47 -7.27
N THR A 117 -4.88 -11.31 -7.29
CA THR A 117 -4.23 -10.00 -7.38
C THR A 117 -3.33 -9.72 -6.18
N VAL A 118 -3.84 -9.94 -4.95
CA VAL A 118 -3.05 -9.76 -3.72
C VAL A 118 -1.85 -10.72 -3.70
N TYR A 119 -2.04 -11.99 -4.06
CA TYR A 119 -0.93 -12.94 -4.19
C TYR A 119 0.12 -12.45 -5.19
N ALA A 120 -0.31 -12.08 -6.40
CA ALA A 120 0.57 -11.64 -7.47
C ALA A 120 1.34 -10.37 -7.11
N ALA A 121 0.69 -9.39 -6.49
CA ALA A 121 1.29 -8.13 -6.09
C ALA A 121 2.26 -8.31 -4.91
N MET A 122 1.84 -8.97 -3.83
CA MET A 122 2.70 -9.21 -2.66
C MET A 122 3.92 -10.07 -2.99
N GLU A 123 3.75 -11.12 -3.78
CA GLU A 123 4.88 -11.93 -4.24
C GLU A 123 5.75 -11.14 -5.22
N GLY A 124 5.15 -10.34 -6.12
CA GLY A 124 5.84 -9.40 -6.99
C GLY A 124 6.75 -8.44 -6.22
N ILE A 125 6.28 -7.89 -5.09
CA ILE A 125 7.09 -7.02 -4.21
C ILE A 125 8.33 -7.74 -3.73
N VAL A 126 8.18 -8.92 -3.12
CA VAL A 126 9.32 -9.71 -2.63
C VAL A 126 10.32 -10.01 -3.74
N ARG A 127 9.80 -10.49 -4.88
CA ARG A 127 10.64 -10.92 -6.00
C ARG A 127 11.37 -9.73 -6.62
N LYS A 128 10.70 -8.60 -6.83
CA LYS A 128 11.30 -7.38 -7.38
C LYS A 128 12.37 -6.80 -6.44
N ILE A 129 12.17 -6.84 -5.12
CA ILE A 129 13.20 -6.47 -4.14
C ILE A 129 14.46 -7.33 -4.31
N TRP A 130 14.31 -8.66 -4.34
CA TRP A 130 15.48 -9.56 -4.39
C TRP A 130 16.09 -9.71 -5.79
N LEU A 131 15.33 -9.45 -6.86
CA LEU A 131 15.89 -9.27 -8.21
C LEU A 131 16.80 -8.03 -8.28
N LYS A 132 16.43 -6.95 -7.58
CA LYS A 132 17.23 -5.73 -7.50
C LYS A 132 18.47 -5.91 -6.64
N ASN A 133 18.29 -6.43 -5.42
CA ASN A 133 19.36 -6.65 -4.46
C ASN A 133 19.04 -7.86 -3.56
N PRO A 134 19.70 -9.02 -3.77
CA PRO A 134 19.43 -10.22 -2.98
C PRO A 134 19.94 -10.10 -1.53
N SER A 135 20.66 -9.04 -1.17
CA SER A 135 21.08 -8.78 0.22
C SER A 135 20.06 -7.97 1.03
N THR A 136 19.04 -7.37 0.41
CA THR A 136 18.03 -6.59 1.12
C THR A 136 17.15 -7.49 1.98
N ASP A 137 17.12 -7.24 3.28
CA ASP A 137 16.22 -7.94 4.20
C ASP A 137 14.79 -7.37 4.11
N ILE A 138 13.81 -8.26 4.26
CA ILE A 138 12.38 -7.91 4.24
C ILE A 138 11.78 -8.32 5.58
N CYS A 139 10.88 -7.51 6.12
CA CYS A 139 10.03 -7.89 7.25
C CYS A 139 8.57 -7.56 6.96
N PHE A 140 7.70 -8.55 7.08
CA PHE A 140 6.27 -8.32 6.94
C PHE A 140 5.65 -7.89 8.27
N ILE A 141 4.87 -6.81 8.23
CA ILE A 141 4.09 -6.34 9.37
C ILE A 141 2.61 -6.51 9.03
N TYR A 142 1.86 -7.19 9.89
CA TYR A 142 0.41 -7.34 9.76
C TYR A 142 -0.28 -6.43 10.77
N THR A 143 -0.63 -5.23 10.32
CA THR A 143 -1.51 -4.30 11.06
C THR A 143 -2.94 -4.82 11.07
N VAL A 144 -3.83 -4.19 11.85
CA VAL A 144 -5.21 -4.65 12.02
C VAL A 144 -6.21 -3.53 11.78
N ASN A 145 -7.25 -3.85 10.99
CA ASN A 145 -8.47 -3.06 10.85
C ASN A 145 -9.66 -3.83 11.44
N THR A 146 -10.84 -3.19 11.51
CA THR A 146 -12.04 -3.80 12.13
C THR A 146 -12.39 -5.18 11.55
N PRO A 147 -12.45 -5.39 10.21
CA PRO A 147 -12.69 -6.73 9.66
C PRO A 147 -11.67 -7.79 10.11
N MET A 148 -10.38 -7.45 10.11
CA MET A 148 -9.34 -8.37 10.59
C MET A 148 -9.45 -8.62 12.09
N ALA A 149 -9.77 -7.60 12.88
CA ALA A 149 -10.00 -7.72 14.32
C ALA A 149 -11.13 -8.71 14.63
N GLU A 150 -12.21 -8.69 13.86
CA GLU A 150 -13.32 -9.65 13.99
C GLU A 150 -12.88 -11.10 13.68
N CYS A 151 -12.09 -11.29 12.62
CA CYS A 151 -11.49 -12.59 12.31
C CYS A 151 -10.62 -13.08 13.48
N LEU A 152 -9.71 -12.25 13.98
CA LEU A 152 -8.81 -12.57 15.07
C LEU A 152 -9.56 -12.89 16.38
N ARG A 153 -10.57 -12.09 16.76
CA ARG A 153 -11.44 -12.37 17.92
C ARG A 153 -12.14 -13.72 17.82
N SER A 154 -12.53 -14.09 16.60
CA SER A 154 -13.22 -15.34 16.32
C SER A 154 -12.28 -16.53 16.13
N GLY A 155 -10.96 -16.33 16.22
CA GLY A 155 -9.97 -17.35 15.90
C GLY A 155 -10.01 -17.82 14.44
N LYS A 156 -10.59 -17.01 13.54
CA LYS A 156 -10.73 -17.33 12.11
C LYS A 156 -9.53 -16.81 11.31
N PRO A 157 -9.22 -17.45 10.16
CA PRO A 157 -8.19 -16.97 9.25
C PRO A 157 -8.47 -15.54 8.77
N CYS A 158 -7.42 -14.73 8.66
CA CYS A 158 -7.47 -13.37 8.10
C CYS A 158 -6.88 -13.47 6.69
N TRP A 159 -7.72 -13.64 5.68
CA TRP A 159 -7.29 -14.10 4.36
C TRP A 159 -6.08 -13.33 3.78
N THR A 160 -6.01 -12.01 3.90
CA THR A 160 -4.85 -11.21 3.45
C THR A 160 -3.58 -11.47 4.23
N ALA A 161 -3.67 -11.53 5.56
CA ALA A 161 -2.53 -11.89 6.41
C ALA A 161 -2.08 -13.32 6.13
N ASP A 162 -3.01 -14.25 5.84
CA ASP A 162 -2.69 -15.62 5.47
C ASP A 162 -1.96 -15.70 4.12
N ILE A 163 -2.37 -14.89 3.13
CA ILE A 163 -1.65 -14.77 1.85
C ILE A 163 -0.22 -14.30 2.07
N MET A 164 -0.06 -13.17 2.77
CA MET A 164 1.27 -12.64 3.08
C MET A 164 2.11 -13.63 3.87
N GLU A 165 1.50 -14.36 4.81
CA GLU A 165 2.17 -15.38 5.61
C GLU A 165 2.60 -16.58 4.78
N ASN A 166 1.80 -17.04 3.81
CA ASN A 166 2.18 -18.10 2.88
C ASN A 166 3.40 -17.69 2.03
N ILE A 167 3.41 -16.44 1.55
CA ILE A 167 4.57 -15.86 0.85
C ILE A 167 5.78 -15.80 1.79
N ALA A 168 5.59 -15.36 3.04
CA ALA A 168 6.65 -15.29 4.04
C ALA A 168 7.24 -16.67 4.37
N VAL A 169 6.40 -17.71 4.49
CA VAL A 169 6.82 -19.11 4.65
C VAL A 169 7.68 -19.52 3.45
N HIS A 170 7.17 -19.29 2.24
CA HIS A 170 7.82 -19.72 1.02
C HIS A 170 9.20 -19.10 0.86
N TYR A 171 9.34 -17.80 1.08
CA TYR A 171 10.61 -17.09 0.91
C TYR A 171 11.50 -17.04 2.16
N GLY A 172 10.96 -17.40 3.33
CA GLY A 172 11.68 -17.39 4.61
C GLY A 172 11.76 -16.00 5.26
N ILE A 173 10.80 -15.13 4.98
CA ILE A 173 10.74 -13.72 5.41
C ILE A 173 10.19 -13.64 6.85
N PRO A 174 10.86 -12.94 7.79
CA PRO A 174 10.28 -12.71 9.11
C PRO A 174 8.96 -11.93 9.04
N SER A 175 7.99 -12.34 9.85
CA SER A 175 6.69 -11.67 9.95
C SER A 175 6.31 -11.35 11.39
N ILE A 176 5.66 -10.20 11.59
CA ILE A 176 5.18 -9.70 12.88
C ILE A 176 3.70 -9.32 12.72
N ASN A 177 2.82 -10.07 13.37
CA ASN A 177 1.40 -9.78 13.46
C ASN A 177 1.09 -8.96 14.72
N VAL A 178 1.08 -7.64 14.59
CA VAL A 178 0.73 -6.74 15.70
C VAL A 178 -0.75 -6.83 16.07
N GLY A 179 -1.61 -7.24 15.14
CA GLY A 179 -3.05 -7.41 15.36
C GLY A 179 -3.39 -8.44 16.43
N ILE A 180 -2.67 -9.56 16.50
CA ILE A 180 -2.88 -10.60 17.52
C ILE A 180 -2.77 -10.01 18.93
N GLU A 181 -1.76 -9.18 19.17
CA GLU A 181 -1.54 -8.60 20.50
C GLU A 181 -2.56 -7.52 20.84
N ILE A 182 -3.01 -6.71 19.88
CA ILE A 182 -4.11 -5.76 20.09
C ILE A 182 -5.36 -6.49 20.60
N ILE A 183 -5.74 -7.60 19.94
CA ILE A 183 -6.91 -8.38 20.33
C ILE A 183 -6.71 -9.06 21.68
N ASN A 184 -5.51 -9.56 21.98
CA ASN A 184 -5.21 -10.12 23.30
C ASN A 184 -5.37 -9.08 24.42
N GLN A 185 -4.89 -7.85 24.21
CA GLN A 185 -5.01 -6.78 25.20
C GLN A 185 -6.45 -6.32 25.37
N GLU A 186 -7.23 -6.32 24.29
CA GLU A 186 -8.67 -6.07 24.35
C GLU A 186 -9.40 -7.15 25.15
N LEU A 187 -9.18 -8.43 24.84
CA LEU A 187 -9.79 -9.57 25.55
C LEU A 187 -9.35 -9.64 27.03
N ALA A 188 -8.15 -9.15 27.34
CA ALA A 188 -7.67 -9.00 28.72
C ALA A 188 -8.24 -7.77 29.45
N GLY A 189 -9.07 -6.96 28.79
CA GLY A 189 -9.71 -5.77 29.35
C GLY A 189 -8.77 -4.58 29.56
N LYS A 190 -7.55 -4.60 28.99
CA LYS A 190 -6.55 -3.54 29.13
C LYS A 190 -6.67 -2.44 28.08
N LEU A 191 -7.33 -2.76 26.98
CA LEU A 191 -7.42 -1.92 25.79
C LEU A 191 -8.86 -1.89 25.28
N VAL A 192 -9.28 -0.74 24.79
CA VAL A 192 -10.51 -0.57 24.00
C VAL A 192 -10.11 -0.44 22.54
N TYR A 193 -10.62 -1.34 21.69
CA TYR A 193 -10.22 -1.38 20.28
C TYR A 193 -10.65 -0.11 19.52
N ARG A 194 -11.90 0.32 19.73
CA ARG A 194 -12.46 1.49 19.09
C ARG A 194 -13.39 2.25 20.01
N VAL A 195 -13.27 3.56 20.02
CA VAL A 195 -14.26 4.48 20.61
C VAL A 195 -14.42 5.70 19.71
N GLU A 196 -15.56 6.37 19.76
CA GLU A 196 -15.73 7.66 19.07
C GLU A 196 -14.85 8.74 19.72
N ARG A 197 -14.17 9.52 18.87
CA ARG A 197 -13.28 10.60 19.32
C ARG A 197 -14.05 11.71 20.03
N ASP A 198 -13.48 12.23 21.10
CA ASP A 198 -14.00 13.34 21.92
C ASP A 198 -15.34 13.01 22.61
N SER A 199 -15.72 11.74 22.65
CA SER A 199 -16.94 11.28 23.29
C SER A 199 -16.81 11.22 24.82
N GLU A 200 -17.95 11.27 25.54
CA GLU A 200 -17.98 11.04 26.98
C GLU A 200 -17.51 9.62 27.36
N GLU A 201 -17.65 8.66 26.44
CA GLU A 201 -17.13 7.31 26.64
C GLU A 201 -15.60 7.29 26.61
N GLU A 202 -14.96 7.99 25.67
CA GLU A 202 -13.49 8.15 25.64
C GLU A 202 -12.97 8.69 26.97
N LYS A 203 -13.56 9.77 27.50
CA LYS A 203 -13.13 10.38 28.77
C LYS A 203 -13.18 9.38 29.92
N LYS A 204 -14.28 8.62 30.03
CA LYS A 204 -14.43 7.57 31.04
C LYS A 204 -13.40 6.46 30.88
N ILE A 205 -13.12 6.03 29.64
CA ILE A 205 -12.09 5.00 29.38
C ILE A 205 -10.72 5.50 29.85
N ARG A 206 -10.37 6.75 29.54
CA ARG A 206 -9.10 7.38 29.95
C ARG A 206 -8.95 7.43 31.47
N GLU A 207 -10.02 7.73 32.21
CA GLU A 207 -10.04 7.73 33.69
C GLU A 207 -9.74 6.35 34.28
N THR A 208 -10.09 5.26 33.59
CA THR A 208 -9.75 3.90 34.03
C THR A 208 -8.30 3.51 33.78
N GLY A 209 -7.54 4.31 33.03
CA GLY A 209 -6.16 4.00 32.61
C GLY A 209 -6.06 2.95 31.51
N LYS A 210 -7.17 2.60 30.85
CA LYS A 210 -7.15 1.72 29.68
C LYS A 210 -6.64 2.45 28.45
N MET A 211 -5.95 1.71 27.59
CA MET A 211 -5.46 2.21 26.31
C MET A 211 -6.59 2.23 25.27
N ILE A 212 -6.53 3.16 24.33
CA ILE A 212 -7.46 3.27 23.20
C ILE A 212 -6.69 3.01 21.91
N PHE A 213 -7.01 1.91 21.22
CA PHE A 213 -6.29 1.56 20.00
C PHE A 213 -6.61 2.49 18.83
N SER A 214 -7.89 2.77 18.54
CA SER A 214 -8.29 3.53 17.35
C SER A 214 -9.58 4.32 17.59
N TYR A 215 -9.80 5.37 16.80
CA TYR A 215 -11.07 6.12 16.78
C TYR A 215 -12.01 5.69 15.65
N ASP A 216 -11.47 5.17 14.55
CA ASP A 216 -12.22 4.73 13.37
C ASP A 216 -12.18 3.21 13.17
N GLY A 217 -11.42 2.50 14.01
CA GLY A 217 -11.23 1.06 13.94
C GLY A 217 -10.25 0.63 12.85
N VAL A 218 -9.47 1.57 12.30
CA VAL A 218 -8.45 1.34 11.27
C VAL A 218 -7.13 1.99 11.67
N HIS A 219 -7.11 3.29 11.93
CA HIS A 219 -5.89 4.05 12.21
C HIS A 219 -5.59 4.02 13.72
N PRO A 220 -4.40 3.52 14.13
CA PRO A 220 -4.02 3.53 15.53
C PRO A 220 -3.90 4.97 16.07
N THR A 221 -4.24 5.17 17.33
CA THR A 221 -3.95 6.43 18.03
C THR A 221 -2.43 6.62 18.15
N LEU A 222 -1.97 7.87 18.13
CA LEU A 222 -0.54 8.18 18.18
C LEU A 222 0.08 7.92 19.56
N ASP A 223 -0.72 8.06 20.60
CA ASP A 223 -0.38 7.95 22.02
C ASP A 223 -0.46 6.51 22.54
N ASP A 224 -1.41 5.70 22.10
CA ASP A 224 -1.51 4.30 22.56
C ASP A 224 -1.25 3.30 21.43
N GLY A 225 -2.07 3.31 20.37
CA GLY A 225 -2.07 2.27 19.36
C GLY A 225 -0.72 2.12 18.64
N HIS A 226 -0.13 3.23 18.18
CA HIS A 226 1.20 3.22 17.56
C HIS A 226 2.33 2.91 18.55
N ASN A 227 2.16 3.23 19.83
CA ASN A 227 3.15 2.86 20.86
C ASN A 227 3.14 1.35 21.09
N ILE A 228 1.97 0.72 21.20
CA ILE A 228 1.85 -0.75 21.31
C ILE A 228 2.48 -1.43 20.09
N TYR A 229 2.17 -0.94 18.88
CA TYR A 229 2.81 -1.46 17.66
C TYR A 229 4.33 -1.38 17.73
N THR A 230 4.87 -0.24 18.14
CA THR A 230 6.32 -0.02 18.27
C THR A 230 6.94 -0.99 19.26
N GLU A 231 6.34 -1.16 20.44
CA GLU A 231 6.83 -2.08 21.47
C GLU A 231 6.90 -3.52 20.97
N ILE A 232 5.84 -3.99 20.31
CA ILE A 232 5.80 -5.35 19.74
C ILE A 232 6.88 -5.49 18.67
N ILE A 233 6.94 -4.55 17.73
CA ILE A 233 7.86 -4.61 16.59
C ILE A 233 9.31 -4.60 17.07
N THR A 234 9.68 -3.66 17.94
CA THR A 234 11.06 -3.56 18.47
C THR A 234 11.46 -4.75 19.34
N SER A 235 10.51 -5.33 20.09
CA SER A 235 10.71 -6.57 20.84
C SER A 235 11.03 -7.75 19.92
N CYS A 236 10.25 -7.93 18.84
CA CYS A 236 10.47 -8.99 17.86
C CYS A 236 11.77 -8.79 17.06
N ILE A 237 12.07 -7.55 16.67
CA ILE A 237 13.32 -7.17 16.01
C ILE A 237 14.53 -7.51 16.88
N SER A 238 14.46 -7.25 18.19
CA SER A 238 15.53 -7.60 19.13
C SER A 238 15.83 -9.10 19.17
N GLU A 239 14.84 -9.96 18.94
CA GLU A 239 15.04 -11.42 18.87
C GLU A 239 15.76 -11.87 17.57
N MET A 240 15.82 -11.01 16.56
CA MET A 240 16.52 -11.25 15.29
C MET A 240 17.96 -10.75 15.30
N GLU A 241 18.35 -9.96 16.31
CA GLU A 241 19.67 -9.32 16.39
C GLU A 241 20.83 -10.31 16.41
N ASN A 242 20.65 -11.51 16.96
CA ASN A 242 21.75 -12.46 17.14
C ASN A 242 22.27 -13.11 15.85
N SER A 243 21.68 -12.81 14.69
CA SER A 243 22.22 -13.23 13.40
C SER A 243 23.62 -12.65 13.14
N ARG A 244 24.53 -13.48 12.62
CA ARG A 244 25.95 -13.12 12.41
C ARG A 244 26.46 -13.32 10.99
N ASN A 245 25.71 -14.02 10.13
CA ASN A 245 26.14 -14.35 8.78
C ASN A 245 25.31 -13.56 7.78
N GLN A 246 25.97 -12.97 6.79
CA GLN A 246 25.30 -12.47 5.61
C GLN A 246 24.97 -13.64 4.67
N PHE A 247 23.91 -13.48 3.89
CA PHE A 247 23.55 -14.42 2.84
C PHE A 247 22.71 -13.71 1.78
N GLU A 248 22.75 -14.23 0.55
CA GLU A 248 21.85 -13.79 -0.50
C GLU A 248 20.50 -14.51 -0.39
N HIS A 249 19.42 -13.74 -0.44
CA HIS A 249 18.07 -14.28 -0.53
C HIS A 249 17.86 -14.91 -1.91
N ILE A 250 17.40 -16.16 -1.91
CA ILE A 250 17.23 -16.96 -3.14
C ILE A 250 15.78 -16.87 -3.61
N LEU A 251 15.59 -16.49 -4.87
CA LEU A 251 14.30 -16.55 -5.56
C LEU A 251 13.94 -18.00 -5.87
N LYS A 252 12.86 -18.49 -5.25
CA LYS A 252 12.25 -19.78 -5.55
C LYS A 252 11.31 -19.67 -6.76
N SER A 253 10.82 -20.80 -7.26
CA SER A 253 9.66 -20.79 -8.15
C SER A 253 8.49 -20.05 -7.49
N PRO A 254 7.78 -19.17 -8.20
CA PRO A 254 6.73 -18.36 -7.61
C PRO A 254 5.53 -19.23 -7.16
N LEU A 255 4.79 -18.75 -6.16
CA LEU A 255 3.52 -19.33 -5.71
C LEU A 255 2.37 -18.92 -6.64
N SER A 256 2.33 -17.64 -7.01
CA SER A 256 1.43 -17.13 -8.03
C SER A 256 1.88 -17.63 -9.40
N PRO A 257 0.95 -18.05 -10.28
CA PRO A 257 1.29 -18.36 -11.66
C PRO A 257 1.80 -17.13 -12.42
N ASN A 258 1.39 -15.93 -12.01
CA ASN A 258 1.73 -14.66 -12.64
C ASN A 258 2.14 -13.62 -11.58
N PRO A 259 3.30 -13.75 -10.93
CA PRO A 259 3.76 -12.74 -9.97
C PRO A 259 3.98 -11.41 -10.69
N TRP A 260 3.58 -10.30 -10.08
CA TRP A 260 3.74 -8.97 -10.65
C TRP A 260 5.17 -8.44 -10.46
N GLU A 261 6.16 -9.17 -10.99
CA GLU A 261 7.58 -8.78 -10.94
C GLU A 261 7.99 -7.83 -12.06
N ASN A 262 7.30 -7.89 -13.20
CA ASN A 262 7.48 -6.98 -14.36
C ASN A 262 6.36 -5.94 -14.39
N VAL A 263 6.53 -4.89 -13.58
CA VAL A 263 5.58 -3.76 -13.52
C VAL A 263 6.26 -2.42 -13.60
N GLU A 264 5.62 -1.45 -14.24
CA GLU A 264 6.15 -0.11 -14.47
C GLU A 264 5.06 0.96 -14.35
N ILE A 265 5.43 2.15 -13.88
CA ILE A 265 4.63 3.36 -14.04
C ILE A 265 5.20 4.12 -15.23
N ILE A 266 4.42 4.23 -16.30
CA ILE A 266 4.81 4.99 -17.50
C ILE A 266 4.30 6.42 -17.37
N SER A 267 5.23 7.38 -17.37
CA SER A 267 4.88 8.79 -17.51
C SER A 267 4.13 9.02 -18.83
N PRO A 268 3.02 9.77 -18.84
CA PRO A 268 2.33 10.12 -20.07
C PRO A 268 3.21 10.84 -21.10
N ASP A 269 4.30 11.51 -20.69
CA ASP A 269 5.32 12.06 -21.60
C ASP A 269 5.86 11.02 -22.61
N ASN A 270 5.83 9.73 -22.25
CA ASN A 270 6.31 8.60 -23.05
C ASN A 270 5.21 7.95 -23.92
N LEU A 271 3.95 8.41 -23.83
CA LEU A 271 2.79 7.87 -24.55
C LEU A 271 2.40 8.77 -25.74
N ASN A 272 1.54 8.29 -26.65
CA ASN A 272 1.04 9.12 -27.75
C ASN A 272 -0.23 9.87 -27.30
N LEU A 273 -0.05 11.10 -26.81
CA LEU A 273 -1.14 11.97 -26.35
C LEU A 273 -1.66 12.82 -27.52
N SER A 274 -2.97 13.02 -27.55
CA SER A 274 -3.58 14.01 -28.44
C SER A 274 -3.26 15.45 -27.96
N PRO A 275 -3.36 16.47 -28.84
CA PRO A 275 -2.97 17.85 -28.52
C PRO A 275 -3.77 18.51 -27.39
N GLU A 276 -4.91 17.95 -27.01
CA GLU A 276 -5.78 18.45 -25.92
C GLU A 276 -5.23 18.15 -24.52
N TRP A 277 -4.19 17.31 -24.40
CA TRP A 277 -3.52 17.07 -23.13
C TRP A 277 -2.46 18.14 -22.86
N GLU A 278 -2.56 18.80 -21.70
CA GLU A 278 -1.57 19.75 -21.21
C GLU A 278 -0.82 19.20 -19.99
N THR A 279 0.44 19.60 -19.83
CA THR A 279 1.21 19.32 -18.61
C THR A 279 1.04 20.47 -17.63
N VAL A 280 0.62 20.17 -16.41
CA VAL A 280 0.45 21.13 -15.31
C VAL A 280 1.18 20.63 -14.07
N THR A 281 1.48 21.54 -13.13
CA THR A 281 2.02 21.18 -11.81
C THR A 281 0.93 21.16 -10.74
N TRP A 282 1.26 20.70 -9.53
CA TRP A 282 0.35 20.77 -8.40
C TRP A 282 0.11 22.23 -7.96
N GLU A 283 1.08 23.13 -8.16
CA GLU A 283 0.95 24.57 -7.89
C GLU A 283 -0.03 25.23 -8.85
N ASP A 284 0.06 24.94 -10.16
CA ASP A 284 -0.82 25.49 -11.19
C ASP A 284 -2.30 25.21 -10.86
N GLU A 285 -2.57 24.00 -10.39
CA GLU A 285 -3.93 23.51 -10.05
C GLU A 285 -4.30 23.79 -8.58
N GLY A 286 -3.40 24.39 -7.80
CA GLY A 286 -3.64 24.70 -6.39
C GLY A 286 -3.92 23.48 -5.52
N PHE A 287 -3.40 22.30 -5.88
CA PHE A 287 -3.65 21.06 -5.17
C PHE A 287 -3.08 21.08 -3.75
N LYS A 288 -3.93 20.73 -2.77
CA LYS A 288 -3.60 20.68 -1.33
C LYS A 288 -3.90 19.34 -0.69
N PHE A 289 -4.20 18.31 -1.49
CA PHE A 289 -4.46 16.97 -0.99
C PHE A 289 -3.17 16.19 -0.72
N GLU A 290 -3.28 15.13 0.07
CA GLU A 290 -2.16 14.26 0.46
C GLU A 290 -1.37 13.76 -0.75
N ASN A 291 -0.04 13.80 -0.69
CA ASN A 291 0.87 13.37 -1.76
C ASN A 291 0.79 14.16 -3.09
N SER A 292 0.00 15.24 -3.20
CA SER A 292 -0.03 16.09 -4.40
C SER A 292 1.37 16.57 -4.83
N LYS A 293 2.18 17.04 -3.87
CA LYS A 293 3.53 17.57 -4.12
C LYS A 293 4.56 16.52 -4.53
N LYS A 294 4.22 15.23 -4.43
CA LYS A 294 5.12 14.12 -4.78
C LYS A 294 5.33 14.04 -6.30
N PHE A 295 4.32 14.44 -7.06
CA PHE A 295 4.35 14.40 -8.51
C PHE A 295 4.73 15.77 -9.06
N LYS A 296 5.82 15.81 -9.83
CA LYS A 296 6.30 17.05 -10.47
C LYS A 296 5.40 17.52 -11.61
N LYS A 297 4.61 16.61 -12.17
CA LYS A 297 3.76 16.82 -13.33
C LYS A 297 2.46 16.05 -13.19
N TYR A 298 1.40 16.65 -13.69
CA TYR A 298 0.11 16.05 -13.98
C TYR A 298 -0.20 16.33 -15.45
N PHE A 299 -0.96 15.42 -16.07
CA PHE A 299 -1.41 15.55 -17.45
C PHE A 299 -2.91 15.81 -17.40
N LYS A 300 -3.32 17.00 -17.80
CA LYS A 300 -4.68 17.47 -17.70
C LYS A 300 -5.35 17.46 -19.07
N ALA A 301 -6.62 17.07 -19.10
CA ALA A 301 -7.49 17.25 -20.26
C ALA A 301 -8.89 17.67 -19.78
N ASP A 302 -9.46 18.68 -20.44
CA ASP A 302 -10.80 19.22 -20.16
C ASP A 302 -11.73 19.20 -21.38
N LYS A 303 -11.28 18.61 -22.49
CA LYS A 303 -12.03 18.46 -23.74
C LYS A 303 -12.34 17.00 -24.02
N ALA A 304 -13.63 16.69 -24.16
CA ALA A 304 -14.08 15.39 -24.64
C ALA A 304 -13.38 15.02 -25.96
N GLY A 305 -12.97 13.76 -26.10
CA GLY A 305 -12.21 13.27 -27.24
C GLY A 305 -10.68 13.32 -27.06
N ALA A 306 -10.17 14.05 -26.07
CA ALA A 306 -8.76 13.98 -25.68
C ALA A 306 -8.38 12.52 -25.42
N ASN A 307 -7.29 12.03 -26.04
CA ASN A 307 -6.98 10.60 -26.03
C ASN A 307 -5.49 10.30 -25.90
N ILE A 308 -5.21 9.11 -25.39
CA ILE A 308 -3.88 8.52 -25.25
C ILE A 308 -3.90 7.18 -25.95
N LYS A 309 -2.95 6.97 -26.88
CA LYS A 309 -2.75 5.71 -27.59
C LYS A 309 -1.44 5.09 -27.16
N PHE A 310 -1.45 3.78 -26.92
CA PHE A 310 -0.23 3.06 -26.57
C PHE A 310 -0.33 1.60 -26.95
N LYS A 311 0.85 0.99 -27.11
CA LYS A 311 1.02 -0.44 -27.32
C LYS A 311 1.95 -0.98 -26.25
N PHE A 312 1.68 -2.16 -25.75
CA PHE A 312 2.48 -2.80 -24.73
C PHE A 312 2.48 -4.31 -24.93
N LYS A 313 3.52 -4.98 -24.44
CA LYS A 313 3.52 -6.43 -24.26
C LYS A 313 3.35 -6.74 -22.78
N GLY A 314 2.31 -7.49 -22.42
CA GLY A 314 2.06 -7.85 -21.03
C GLY A 314 0.65 -8.32 -20.76
N THR A 315 0.30 -8.45 -19.48
CA THR A 315 -0.95 -9.07 -19.02
C THR A 315 -1.97 -8.06 -18.49
N GLY A 316 -1.63 -6.78 -18.48
CA GLY A 316 -2.56 -5.79 -17.94
C GLY A 316 -2.05 -4.37 -17.93
N PHE A 317 -2.99 -3.46 -17.67
CA PHE A 317 -2.72 -2.06 -17.51
C PHE A 317 -3.77 -1.38 -16.62
N GLY A 318 -3.42 -0.22 -16.11
CA GLY A 318 -4.25 0.64 -15.29
C GLY A 318 -3.87 2.10 -15.47
N ILE A 319 -4.59 2.96 -14.76
CA ILE A 319 -4.32 4.40 -14.72
C ILE A 319 -4.00 4.83 -13.30
N TYR A 320 -3.06 5.77 -13.17
CA TYR A 320 -2.80 6.52 -11.97
C TYR A 320 -3.20 7.96 -12.22
N CYS A 321 -4.06 8.52 -11.38
CA CYS A 321 -4.83 9.72 -11.70
C CYS A 321 -5.26 10.51 -10.45
N VAL A 322 -6.01 11.59 -10.65
CA VAL A 322 -6.67 12.34 -9.59
C VAL A 322 -8.17 12.25 -9.78
N PHE A 323 -8.87 11.89 -8.71
CA PHE A 323 -10.33 11.98 -8.61
C PHE A 323 -10.68 13.31 -7.95
N GLY A 324 -11.73 13.98 -8.44
CA GLY A 324 -12.18 15.28 -7.97
C GLY A 324 -13.64 15.56 -8.33
N LEU A 325 -14.18 16.71 -7.91
CA LEU A 325 -15.60 17.01 -7.99
C LEU A 325 -16.11 17.02 -9.45
N ASN A 326 -15.35 17.67 -10.32
CA ASN A 326 -15.62 17.81 -11.75
C ASN A 326 -14.90 16.76 -12.62
N SER A 327 -14.32 15.72 -12.01
CA SER A 327 -13.67 14.67 -12.76
C SER A 327 -14.67 13.93 -13.64
N GLY A 328 -14.34 13.78 -14.92
CA GLY A 328 -15.18 13.14 -15.92
C GLY A 328 -15.12 11.61 -15.86
N GLN A 329 -15.30 10.97 -17.00
CA GLN A 329 -15.09 9.53 -17.15
C GLN A 329 -14.25 9.24 -18.40
N LEU A 330 -13.57 8.11 -18.40
CA LEU A 330 -12.76 7.65 -19.52
C LEU A 330 -13.48 6.52 -20.26
N GLU A 331 -13.43 6.54 -21.58
CA GLU A 331 -13.71 5.39 -22.43
C GLU A 331 -12.41 4.66 -22.76
N ILE A 332 -12.37 3.37 -22.49
CA ILE A 332 -11.20 2.51 -22.67
C ILE A 332 -11.50 1.51 -23.78
N SER A 333 -10.64 1.46 -24.80
CA SER A 333 -10.65 0.44 -25.84
C SER A 333 -9.35 -0.33 -25.80
N ILE A 334 -9.41 -1.66 -25.91
CA ILE A 334 -8.23 -2.51 -26.01
C ILE A 334 -8.46 -3.59 -27.07
N ASP A 335 -7.51 -3.72 -27.98
CA ASP A 335 -7.57 -4.64 -29.11
C ASP A 335 -8.91 -4.57 -29.84
N ASN A 336 -9.67 -5.67 -29.84
CA ASN A 336 -11.00 -5.80 -30.43
C ASN A 336 -12.10 -5.93 -29.37
N ASP A 337 -11.78 -5.73 -28.08
CA ASP A 337 -12.76 -5.76 -27.01
C ASP A 337 -13.75 -4.59 -27.18
N LYS A 338 -14.99 -4.81 -26.73
CA LYS A 338 -15.97 -3.73 -26.63
C LYS A 338 -15.44 -2.65 -25.68
N PRO A 339 -15.50 -1.35 -26.06
CA PRO A 339 -15.10 -0.28 -25.16
C PRO A 339 -15.92 -0.26 -23.87
N PHE A 340 -15.28 0.14 -22.77
CA PHE A 340 -15.92 0.27 -21.46
C PHE A 340 -15.58 1.60 -20.81
N LYS A 341 -16.45 2.08 -19.92
CA LYS A 341 -16.32 3.37 -19.25
C LYS A 341 -15.76 3.22 -17.84
N VAL A 342 -14.92 4.15 -17.43
CA VAL A 342 -14.34 4.22 -16.10
C VAL A 342 -14.55 5.62 -15.53
N PRO A 343 -15.40 5.79 -14.51
CA PRO A 343 -15.58 7.07 -13.88
C PRO A 343 -14.32 7.47 -13.13
N LEU A 344 -13.87 8.71 -13.30
CA LEU A 344 -12.79 9.29 -12.48
C LEU A 344 -13.35 9.89 -11.17
N PHE A 345 -14.37 9.23 -10.63
CA PHE A 345 -15.20 9.72 -9.53
C PHE A 345 -15.72 8.54 -8.71
N ASP A 346 -15.83 8.70 -7.39
CA ASP A 346 -16.43 7.72 -6.50
C ASP A 346 -17.18 8.40 -5.34
N ARG A 347 -17.64 7.61 -4.35
CA ARG A 347 -18.34 8.13 -3.17
C ARG A 347 -17.53 9.17 -2.34
N TYR A 348 -16.22 9.26 -2.56
CA TYR A 348 -15.33 10.23 -1.92
C TYR A 348 -14.99 11.43 -2.82
N GLY A 349 -15.60 11.54 -4.00
CA GLY A 349 -15.36 12.60 -4.99
C GLY A 349 -15.80 14.01 -4.58
N HIS A 350 -16.13 14.26 -3.30
CA HIS A 350 -16.37 15.59 -2.75
C HIS A 350 -15.07 16.39 -2.50
N LYS A 351 -13.90 15.76 -2.72
CA LYS A 351 -12.57 16.39 -2.62
C LYS A 351 -11.63 15.79 -3.65
N TYR A 352 -10.62 16.57 -4.04
CA TYR A 352 -9.53 16.05 -4.88
C TYR A 352 -8.64 15.09 -4.09
N ARG A 353 -8.23 14.00 -4.74
CA ARG A 353 -7.30 13.00 -4.18
C ARG A 353 -6.64 12.19 -5.28
N ILE A 354 -5.42 11.74 -5.02
CA ILE A 354 -4.80 10.71 -5.85
C ILE A 354 -5.65 9.43 -5.83
N HIS A 355 -5.74 8.77 -6.98
CA HIS A 355 -6.39 7.49 -7.14
C HIS A 355 -5.77 6.69 -8.27
N TYR A 356 -6.06 5.39 -8.31
CA TYR A 356 -5.68 4.53 -9.41
C TYR A 356 -6.83 3.60 -9.75
N SER A 357 -6.81 3.06 -10.96
CA SER A 357 -7.73 2.01 -11.37
C SER A 357 -6.97 1.01 -12.23
N LEU A 358 -6.91 -0.24 -11.77
CA LEU A 358 -6.44 -1.34 -12.60
C LEU A 358 -7.58 -1.71 -13.57
N LEU A 359 -7.33 -1.54 -14.86
CA LEU A 359 -8.37 -1.62 -15.89
C LEU A 359 -8.50 -3.05 -16.42
N LYS A 360 -7.36 -3.70 -16.63
CA LYS A 360 -7.24 -5.10 -17.03
C LYS A 360 -6.02 -5.69 -16.32
N THR A 361 -6.14 -6.88 -15.75
CA THR A 361 -5.03 -7.56 -15.04
C THR A 361 -4.82 -9.02 -15.46
N LYS A 362 -5.60 -9.48 -16.45
CA LYS A 362 -5.66 -10.88 -16.89
C LYS A 362 -5.70 -11.03 -18.41
N LEU A 363 -5.05 -10.11 -19.12
CA LEU A 363 -4.84 -10.26 -20.56
C LEU A 363 -3.83 -11.39 -20.82
N PRO A 364 -3.91 -12.07 -21.98
CA PRO A 364 -2.82 -12.94 -22.43
C PRO A 364 -1.49 -12.18 -22.46
N ASP A 365 -0.36 -12.83 -22.16
CA ASP A 365 0.95 -12.16 -22.26
C ASP A 365 1.39 -12.01 -23.72
N THR A 366 0.76 -11.05 -24.41
CA THR A 366 0.92 -10.78 -25.83
C THR A 366 1.07 -9.28 -26.08
N GLU A 367 1.23 -8.88 -27.34
CA GLU A 367 1.14 -7.47 -27.69
C GLU A 367 -0.31 -7.01 -27.72
N HIS A 368 -0.55 -5.87 -27.08
CA HIS A 368 -1.85 -5.22 -26.99
C HIS A 368 -1.77 -3.79 -27.53
N SER A 369 -2.89 -3.30 -28.06
CA SER A 369 -3.08 -1.90 -28.45
C SER A 369 -4.26 -1.32 -27.71
N ALA A 370 -4.04 -0.23 -26.96
CA ALA A 370 -5.08 0.40 -26.17
C ALA A 370 -5.23 1.89 -26.46
N ILE A 371 -6.45 2.38 -26.28
CA ILE A 371 -6.82 3.79 -26.39
C ILE A 371 -7.60 4.16 -25.13
N ILE A 372 -7.17 5.22 -24.47
CA ILE A 372 -7.88 5.88 -23.36
C ILE A 372 -8.39 7.21 -23.90
N ARG A 373 -9.69 7.48 -23.78
CA ARG A 373 -10.32 8.71 -24.27
C ARG A 373 -11.14 9.36 -23.16
N LEU A 374 -11.05 10.68 -23.01
CA LEU A 374 -11.98 11.45 -22.16
C LEU A 374 -13.35 11.46 -22.84
N ASP A 375 -14.35 10.88 -22.17
CA ASP A 375 -15.71 10.76 -22.69
C ASP A 375 -16.43 12.12 -22.66
N SER A 376 -17.37 12.32 -23.58
CA SER A 376 -18.29 13.47 -23.56
C SER A 376 -19.41 13.33 -22.52
N GLU A 377 -19.74 12.10 -22.14
CA GLU A 377 -20.71 11.85 -21.07
C GLU A 377 -20.06 11.99 -19.70
N GLU A 378 -20.83 12.50 -18.74
CA GLU A 378 -20.42 12.64 -17.34
C GLU A 378 -20.72 11.35 -16.54
N PRO A 379 -19.94 11.03 -15.48
CA PRO A 379 -20.29 9.93 -14.60
C PRO A 379 -21.60 10.21 -13.85
N ASP A 380 -22.36 9.15 -13.53
CA ASP A 380 -23.58 9.25 -12.70
C ASP A 380 -23.20 9.51 -11.22
N ARG A 381 -22.91 10.77 -10.91
CA ARG A 381 -22.42 11.19 -9.60
C ARG A 381 -23.43 10.96 -8.49
N VAL A 382 -24.73 11.12 -8.75
CA VAL A 382 -25.78 10.90 -7.75
C VAL A 382 -25.78 9.43 -7.33
N LYS A 383 -25.71 8.51 -8.29
CA LYS A 383 -25.59 7.08 -8.02
C LYS A 383 -24.29 6.73 -7.29
N LEU A 384 -23.16 7.31 -7.69
CA LEU A 384 -21.85 7.03 -7.08
C LEU A 384 -21.73 7.58 -5.65
N LEU A 385 -22.32 8.75 -5.36
CA LEU A 385 -22.37 9.33 -4.02
C LEU A 385 -23.40 8.66 -3.11
N GLY A 386 -24.46 8.09 -3.70
CA GLY A 386 -25.63 7.59 -2.96
C GLY A 386 -26.46 8.71 -2.31
N LYS A 387 -26.22 9.97 -2.69
CA LYS A 387 -26.95 11.15 -2.22
C LYS A 387 -27.01 12.24 -3.30
N PRO A 388 -27.95 13.20 -3.22
CA PRO A 388 -28.01 14.35 -4.12
C PRO A 388 -26.74 15.21 -4.07
N LEU A 389 -26.46 15.93 -5.16
CA LEU A 389 -25.37 16.92 -5.22
C LEU A 389 -25.78 18.18 -4.46
N GLU A 390 -24.98 18.56 -3.46
CA GLU A 390 -25.23 19.77 -2.65
C GLU A 390 -25.06 21.07 -3.45
N ASP A 391 -24.16 21.07 -4.45
CA ASP A 391 -23.89 22.22 -5.33
C ASP A 391 -23.50 21.71 -6.73
N PRO A 392 -24.47 21.47 -7.64
CA PRO A 392 -24.24 20.81 -8.92
C PRO A 392 -23.19 21.49 -9.82
N GLU A 393 -23.06 22.81 -9.77
CA GLU A 393 -22.12 23.55 -10.62
C GLU A 393 -20.66 23.22 -10.32
N LYS A 394 -20.32 22.91 -9.05
CA LYS A 394 -18.97 22.47 -8.67
C LYS A 394 -18.58 21.12 -9.26
N TYR A 395 -19.55 20.33 -9.73
CA TYR A 395 -19.34 19.01 -10.30
C TYR A 395 -19.35 19.02 -11.84
N LYS A 396 -19.44 20.20 -12.48
CA LYS A 396 -19.46 20.31 -13.93
C LYS A 396 -18.05 20.10 -14.51
N GLY A 397 -17.89 19.06 -15.34
CA GLY A 397 -16.67 18.72 -16.07
C GLY A 397 -16.88 18.76 -17.59
N PRO A 398 -16.20 17.89 -18.38
CA PRO A 398 -15.37 16.77 -17.95
C PRO A 398 -13.91 17.18 -17.71
N LEU A 399 -13.32 16.74 -16.60
CA LEU A 399 -11.90 16.96 -16.29
C LEU A 399 -11.18 15.64 -16.01
N ALA A 400 -9.97 15.49 -16.53
CA ALA A 400 -9.11 14.35 -16.22
C ALA A 400 -7.71 14.83 -15.87
N TYR A 401 -7.15 14.30 -14.78
CA TYR A 401 -5.73 14.42 -14.47
C TYR A 401 -5.12 13.04 -14.39
N LEU A 402 -4.13 12.78 -15.23
CA LEU A 402 -3.33 11.57 -15.18
C LEU A 402 -1.96 11.87 -14.60
N ILE A 403 -1.47 10.91 -13.82
CA ILE A 403 -0.13 10.88 -13.25
C ILE A 403 0.73 9.90 -14.04
N GLY A 404 0.17 8.74 -14.37
CA GLY A 404 0.87 7.63 -14.98
C GLY A 404 -0.05 6.58 -15.55
N LEU A 405 0.48 5.78 -16.48
CA LEU A 405 -0.10 4.51 -16.87
C LEU A 405 0.57 3.40 -16.06
N LEU A 406 -0.22 2.57 -15.40
CA LEU A 406 0.27 1.39 -14.68
C LEU A 406 0.36 0.24 -15.69
N LEU A 407 1.52 -0.36 -15.91
CA LEU A 407 1.67 -1.49 -16.83
C LEU A 407 2.12 -2.76 -16.11
N LEU A 408 1.38 -3.85 -16.32
CA LEU A 408 1.80 -5.22 -16.02
C LEU A 408 2.47 -5.78 -17.28
N GLY A 409 3.73 -5.42 -17.50
CA GLY A 409 4.46 -5.69 -18.74
C GLY A 409 5.39 -4.54 -19.12
N LYS A 410 5.62 -4.39 -20.41
CA LYS A 410 6.53 -3.36 -20.96
C LYS A 410 5.86 -2.58 -22.08
N LEU A 411 6.07 -1.28 -22.10
CA LEU A 411 5.66 -0.41 -23.20
C LEU A 411 6.47 -0.76 -24.46
N ASN A 412 5.80 -0.84 -25.62
CA ASN A 412 6.51 -0.97 -26.88
C ASN A 412 7.17 0.36 -27.23
N ALA A 413 8.43 0.31 -27.69
CA ALA A 413 9.14 1.51 -28.15
C ALA A 413 8.35 2.20 -29.27
N ARG A 414 8.42 3.55 -29.27
CA ARG A 414 7.69 4.41 -30.22
C ARG A 414 8.12 4.21 -31.67
#